data_AF-A0A183KZR6-F1
#
_entry.id   AF-A0A183KZR6-F1
#
_cell.length_a   1.000
_cell.length_b   1.000
_cell.length_c   1.000
_cell.angle_alpha   90.00
_cell.angle_beta   90.00
_cell.angle_gamma   90.00
#
_symmetry.space_group_name_H-M   'P 1'
#
loop_
_entity.id
_entity.type
_entity.pdbx_description
1 polymer ?
#
loop_
_entity_poly.entity_id
_entity_poly.type
_entity_poly.pdbx_seq_one_letter_code
_entity_poly.pdbx_strand_id
1 'polypeptide(L)'
;MFVSLSAGALFYASGKVVHGFGRGSKQLGIPTANLEESIVTEIPDSTKNGIYFGWAKLSNTPVYKMVMSIGWNPYFKNIKRSVEVHILHRFEENFYGDTIEVIAVKYFRPEYDFPSIGKLIIFHIYFT
;
A
#
# COMPACT_ATOMS: atom_id res chain seq x y z
N MET A 1 1.86 14.52 0.25
CA MET A 1 2.29 14.99 -1.08
C MET A 1 2.30 13.81 -2.03
N PHE A 2 1.59 13.93 -3.15
CA PHE A 2 1.64 13.03 -4.29
C PHE A 2 2.31 13.70 -5.50
N VAL A 3 3.10 12.95 -6.27
CA VAL A 3 3.77 13.43 -7.49
C VAL A 3 3.80 12.32 -8.55
N SER A 4 3.22 12.56 -9.73
CA SER A 4 3.39 11.67 -10.88
C SER A 4 4.81 11.76 -11.45
N LEU A 5 5.38 10.62 -11.84
CA LEU A 5 6.75 10.52 -12.35
C LEU A 5 6.74 10.04 -13.82
N SER A 6 7.73 10.47 -14.60
CA SER A 6 7.84 10.14 -16.03
C SER A 6 9.09 9.32 -16.40
N ALA A 7 10.04 9.17 -15.47
CA ALA A 7 11.32 8.50 -15.71
C ALA A 7 11.47 7.25 -14.83
N GLY A 8 10.94 6.12 -15.30
CA GLY A 8 11.18 4.80 -14.70
C GLY A 8 10.41 4.49 -13.41
N ALA A 9 9.60 5.43 -12.90
CA ALA A 9 8.63 5.21 -11.84
C ALA A 9 7.29 5.85 -12.22
N LEU A 10 6.20 5.39 -11.61
CA LEU A 10 4.85 5.85 -11.90
C LEU A 10 4.49 7.07 -11.06
N PHE A 11 4.72 7.00 -9.75
CA PHE A 11 4.44 8.10 -8.84
C PHE A 11 5.20 7.97 -7.52
N TYR A 12 5.32 9.09 -6.84
CA TYR A 12 5.73 9.23 -5.45
C TYR A 12 4.51 9.62 -4.60
N ALA A 13 4.43 9.10 -3.39
CA ALA A 13 3.51 9.58 -2.37
C ALA A 13 4.20 9.63 -1.00
N SER A 14 3.81 10.59 -0.18
CA SER A 14 4.30 10.71 1.20
C SER A 14 3.20 11.23 2.10
N GLY A 15 3.04 10.55 3.24
CA GLY A 15 1.99 10.82 4.21
C GLY A 15 2.14 10.01 5.48
N LYS A 16 1.22 10.24 6.41
CA LYS A 16 1.17 9.51 7.68
C LYS A 16 0.64 8.10 7.52
N VAL A 17 1.23 7.18 8.28
CA VAL A 17 0.71 5.83 8.46
C VAL A 17 -0.43 5.87 9.47
N VAL A 18 -1.63 5.49 9.02
CA VAL A 18 -2.84 5.49 9.84
C VAL A 18 -3.33 4.06 10.10
N HIS A 19 -4.20 3.93 11.09
CA HIS A 19 -4.88 2.66 11.34
C HIS A 19 -5.89 2.39 10.23
N GLY A 20 -5.83 1.21 9.63
CA GLY A 20 -6.88 0.71 8.75
C GLY A 20 -8.04 0.10 9.54
N PHE A 21 -8.98 -0.55 8.84
CA PHE A 21 -10.17 -1.18 9.44
C PHE A 21 -9.91 -2.56 10.07
N GLY A 22 -8.65 -2.93 10.30
CA GLY A 22 -8.28 -4.09 11.12
C GLY A 22 -8.61 -5.47 10.55
N ARG A 23 -8.70 -5.63 9.23
CA ARG A 23 -8.98 -6.95 8.62
C ARG A 23 -7.70 -7.78 8.47
N GLY A 24 -7.39 -8.59 9.48
CA GLY A 24 -6.64 -9.86 9.38
C GLY A 24 -5.17 -9.84 8.94
N SER A 25 -4.69 -8.85 8.18
CA SER A 25 -3.37 -8.89 7.53
C SER A 25 -2.22 -9.10 8.53
N LYS A 26 -2.26 -8.43 9.67
CA LYS A 26 -1.32 -8.64 10.79
C LYS A 26 -1.41 -10.06 11.39
N GLN A 27 -2.59 -10.65 11.49
CA GLN A 27 -2.79 -12.03 11.96
C GLN A 27 -2.32 -13.07 10.93
N LEU A 28 -2.27 -12.68 9.65
CA LEU A 28 -1.72 -13.49 8.55
C LEU A 28 -0.20 -13.34 8.39
N GLY A 29 0.46 -12.57 9.26
CA GLY A 29 1.90 -12.29 9.15
C GLY A 29 2.27 -11.28 8.07
N ILE A 30 1.29 -10.54 7.55
CA ILE A 30 1.41 -9.64 6.40
C ILE A 30 0.93 -8.23 6.84
N PRO A 31 1.68 -7.50 7.67
CA PRO A 31 1.24 -6.17 8.11
C PRO A 31 1.21 -5.18 6.95
N THR A 32 0.10 -4.45 6.79
CA THR A 32 -0.04 -3.34 5.83
C THR A 32 -0.15 -1.99 6.54
N ALA A 33 0.58 -1.01 6.04
CA ALA A 33 0.51 0.39 6.44
C ALA A 33 -0.52 1.11 5.56
N ASN A 34 -1.51 1.76 6.16
CA ASN A 34 -2.50 2.53 5.42
C ASN A 34 -2.01 3.98 5.27
N LEU A 35 -2.07 4.55 4.08
CA LEU A 35 -1.80 5.98 3.89
C LEU A 35 -3.00 6.81 4.35
N GLU A 36 -2.73 7.96 4.97
CA GLU A 36 -3.75 8.92 5.35
C GLU A 36 -4.59 9.41 4.16
N GLU A 37 -5.86 9.72 4.44
CA GLU A 37 -6.86 10.01 3.41
C GLU A 37 -6.47 11.21 2.53
N SER A 38 -5.87 12.25 3.11
CA SER A 38 -5.45 13.46 2.38
C SER A 38 -4.54 13.13 1.21
N ILE A 39 -3.65 12.15 1.35
CA ILE A 39 -2.75 11.73 0.28
C ILE A 39 -3.48 10.86 -0.74
N VAL A 40 -4.38 10.00 -0.27
CA VAL A 40 -5.17 9.13 -1.15
C VAL A 40 -6.06 9.96 -2.08
N THR A 41 -6.59 11.09 -1.61
CA THR A 41 -7.39 12.02 -2.42
C THR A 41 -6.58 12.81 -3.45
N GLU A 42 -5.26 12.91 -3.29
CA GLU A 42 -4.38 13.53 -4.29
C GLU A 42 -4.06 12.59 -5.47
N ILE A 43 -4.35 11.29 -5.34
CA ILE A 43 -4.08 10.30 -6.39
C ILE A 43 -5.02 10.53 -7.57
N PRO A 44 -4.51 10.76 -8.80
CA PRO A 44 -5.34 10.98 -9.98
C PRO A 44 -6.25 9.79 -10.27
N ASP A 45 -7.48 10.05 -10.71
CA ASP A 45 -8.44 9.02 -11.10
C ASP A 45 -7.93 8.10 -12.21
N SER A 46 -7.03 8.60 -13.06
CA SER A 46 -6.34 7.84 -14.12
C SER A 46 -5.37 6.79 -13.58
N THR A 47 -4.96 6.87 -12.31
CA THR A 47 -4.18 5.84 -11.63
C THR A 47 -5.06 4.60 -11.49
N LYS A 48 -4.59 3.45 -11.98
CA LYS A 48 -5.38 2.21 -11.94
C LYS A 48 -5.48 1.67 -10.51
N ASN A 49 -6.62 1.08 -10.17
CA ASN A 49 -6.67 0.21 -9.00
C ASN A 49 -5.90 -1.09 -9.27
N GLY A 50 -5.29 -1.64 -8.24
CA GLY A 50 -4.52 -2.87 -8.32
C GLY A 50 -3.25 -2.85 -7.49
N ILE A 51 -2.37 -3.77 -7.83
CA ILE A 51 -1.13 -4.05 -7.12
C ILE A 51 0.04 -3.38 -7.82
N TYR A 52 0.89 -2.75 -7.03
CA TYR A 52 2.07 -2.02 -7.44
C TYR A 52 3.30 -2.53 -6.69
N PHE A 53 4.45 -2.48 -7.33
CA PHE A 53 5.75 -2.69 -6.70
C PHE A 53 6.55 -1.41 -6.67
N GLY A 54 7.41 -1.30 -5.65
CA GLY A 54 8.31 -0.16 -5.57
C GLY A 54 9.13 -0.15 -4.30
N TRP A 55 9.36 1.06 -3.80
CA TRP A 55 10.21 1.32 -2.66
C TRP A 55 9.43 2.10 -1.59
N ALA A 56 9.71 1.79 -0.33
CA ALA A 56 9.19 2.49 0.83
C ALA A 56 10.33 2.92 1.75
N LYS A 57 10.15 4.03 2.44
CA LYS A 57 11.07 4.53 3.45
C LYS A 57 10.26 5.12 4.61
N LEU A 58 10.57 4.67 5.82
CA LEU A 58 10.13 5.33 7.06
C LEU A 58 11.23 6.28 7.54
N SER A 59 10.85 7.28 8.34
CA SER A 59 11.81 8.15 9.02
C SER A 59 12.90 7.33 9.74
N ASN A 60 14.17 7.70 9.55
CA ASN A 60 15.32 7.06 10.17
C ASN A 60 15.51 5.56 9.84
N THR A 61 14.93 5.06 8.75
CA THR A 61 15.15 3.70 8.27
C THR A 61 15.82 3.67 6.89
N PRO A 62 16.49 2.57 6.53
CA PRO A 62 16.84 2.28 5.14
C PRO A 62 15.63 2.30 4.20
N VAL A 63 15.90 2.38 2.90
CA VAL A 63 14.88 2.17 1.87
C VAL A 63 14.66 0.67 1.71
N TYR A 64 13.39 0.24 1.72
CA TYR A 64 12.99 -1.15 1.57
C TYR A 64 12.13 -1.35 0.33
N LYS A 65 12.14 -2.57 -0.20
CA LYS A 65 11.16 -2.97 -1.22
C LYS A 65 9.76 -3.00 -0.61
N MET A 66 8.74 -2.72 -1.41
CA MET A 66 7.35 -2.80 -0.98
C MET A 66 6.43 -3.33 -2.07
N VAL A 67 5.28 -3.82 -1.62
CA VAL A 67 4.09 -4.06 -2.44
C VAL A 67 3.00 -3.11 -1.96
N MET A 68 2.28 -2.49 -2.89
CA MET A 68 1.21 -1.56 -2.59
C MET A 68 -0.08 -1.98 -3.27
N SER A 69 -1.20 -1.87 -2.57
CA SER A 69 -2.55 -2.01 -3.13
C SER A 69 -3.22 -0.64 -3.18
N ILE A 70 -3.81 -0.31 -4.32
CA ILE A 70 -4.74 0.83 -4.47
C ILE A 70 -6.11 0.25 -4.82
N GLY A 71 -7.12 0.52 -4.00
CA GLY A 71 -8.44 -0.08 -4.17
C GLY A 71 -9.56 0.77 -3.60
N TRP A 72 -10.80 0.50 -4.04
CA TRP A 72 -11.98 1.17 -3.50
C TRP A 72 -12.30 0.65 -2.10
N ASN A 73 -12.66 1.56 -1.20
CA ASN A 73 -13.04 1.22 0.16
C ASN A 73 -14.56 0.89 0.25
N PRO A 74 -14.94 -0.37 0.51
CA PRO A 74 -16.34 -0.78 0.58
C PRO A 74 -17.12 -0.11 1.70
N TYR A 75 -16.45 0.25 2.81
CA TYR A 75 -17.08 0.88 3.96
C TYR A 75 -17.59 2.30 3.68
N PHE A 76 -16.95 2.98 2.72
CA PHE A 76 -17.39 4.28 2.25
C PHE A 76 -18.21 4.17 0.95
N LYS A 77 -18.98 3.09 0.79
CA LYS A 77 -19.81 2.86 -0.42
C LYS A 77 -19.00 2.95 -1.73
N ASN A 78 -17.72 2.58 -1.69
CA ASN A 78 -16.79 2.67 -2.82
C ASN A 78 -16.60 4.08 -3.40
N ILE A 79 -16.87 5.14 -2.64
CA ILE A 79 -16.64 6.53 -3.10
C ILE A 79 -15.21 7.01 -2.84
N LYS A 80 -14.48 6.33 -1.95
CA LYS A 80 -13.09 6.66 -1.59
C LYS A 80 -12.17 5.50 -1.91
N ARG A 81 -11.01 5.80 -2.47
CA ARG A 81 -9.92 4.83 -2.58
C ARG A 81 -9.23 4.65 -1.23
N SER A 82 -8.42 3.62 -1.15
CA SER A 82 -7.51 3.31 -0.06
C SER A 82 -6.16 2.90 -0.65
N VAL A 83 -5.09 3.19 0.08
CA VAL A 83 -3.75 2.75 -0.28
C VAL A 83 -3.14 2.00 0.90
N GLU A 84 -2.80 0.75 0.66
CA GLU A 84 -2.19 -0.14 1.63
C GLU A 84 -0.79 -0.54 1.16
N VAL A 85 0.21 -0.35 2.00
CA VAL A 85 1.62 -0.62 1.70
C VAL A 85 2.13 -1.73 2.60
N HIS A 86 2.56 -2.83 2.01
CA HIS A 86 3.31 -3.88 2.70
C HIS A 86 4.80 -3.69 2.42
N ILE A 87 5.55 -3.30 3.45
CA ILE A 87 7.01 -3.18 3.37
C ILE A 87 7.60 -4.58 3.53
N LEU A 88 8.50 -4.98 2.62
CA LEU A 88 9.18 -6.29 2.62
C LEU A 88 10.34 -6.31 3.62
N HIS A 89 10.01 -6.01 4.87
CA HIS A 89 10.93 -5.97 6.00
C HIS A 89 10.16 -6.21 7.30
N ARG A 90 10.79 -6.92 8.24
CA ARG A 90 10.22 -7.18 9.56
C ARG A 90 10.67 -6.09 10.54
N PHE A 91 9.72 -5.27 10.98
CA PHE A 91 9.93 -4.30 12.04
C PHE A 91 9.61 -4.92 13.42
N GLU A 92 10.35 -4.49 14.45
CA GLU A 92 10.11 -4.92 15.83
C GLU A 92 8.94 -4.16 16.47
N GLU A 93 8.74 -2.91 16.05
CA GLU A 93 7.71 -2.01 16.57
C GLU A 93 6.73 -1.57 15.48
N ASN A 94 5.53 -1.12 15.89
CA ASN A 94 4.60 -0.48 14.95
C ASN A 94 5.00 0.98 14.73
N PHE A 95 4.74 1.49 13.54
CA PHE A 95 5.12 2.84 13.10
C PHE A 95 3.89 3.68 12.70
N TYR A 96 2.79 3.54 13.45
CA TYR A 96 1.60 4.38 13.26
C TYR A 96 1.92 5.83 13.63
N GLY A 97 1.46 6.79 12.83
CA GLY A 97 1.78 8.21 13.01
C GLY A 97 3.16 8.61 12.44
N ASP A 98 3.97 7.64 12.00
CA ASP A 98 5.18 7.95 11.26
C ASP A 98 4.85 8.38 9.83
N THR A 99 5.75 9.16 9.26
CA THR A 99 5.69 9.50 7.84
C THR A 99 6.33 8.38 7.05
N ILE A 100 5.60 7.86 6.06
CA ILE A 100 6.12 6.92 5.07
C ILE A 100 6.23 7.64 3.72
N GLU A 101 7.36 7.43 3.05
CA GLU A 101 7.58 7.84 1.68
C GLU A 101 7.56 6.60 0.79
N VAL A 102 6.84 6.67 -0.33
CA VAL A 102 6.72 5.55 -1.27
C VAL A 102 6.94 6.00 -2.70
N ILE A 103 7.62 5.17 -3.47
CA ILE A 103 7.77 5.31 -4.92
C ILE A 103 7.19 4.05 -5.55
N ALA A 104 6.06 4.18 -6.25
CA ALA A 104 5.51 3.10 -7.06
C ALA A 104 6.24 3.08 -8.40
N VAL A 105 6.92 1.97 -8.69
CA VAL A 105 7.76 1.81 -9.89
C VAL A 105 6.99 1.13 -11.01
N LYS A 106 6.18 0.13 -10.68
CA LYS A 106 5.51 -0.71 -11.68
C LYS A 106 4.12 -1.14 -11.22
N TYR A 107 3.15 -1.03 -12.13
CA TYR A 107 1.85 -1.69 -12.00
C TYR A 107 2.02 -3.17 -12.32
N PHE A 108 1.55 -4.02 -11.42
CA PHE A 108 1.65 -5.47 -11.56
C PHE A 108 0.37 -6.07 -12.15
N ARG A 109 -0.77 -5.85 -11.50
CA ARG A 109 -2.06 -6.49 -11.87
C ARG A 109 -3.26 -5.76 -11.25
N PRO A 110 -4.50 -6.02 -11.70
CA PRO A 110 -5.71 -5.56 -11.02
C PRO A 110 -5.93 -6.28 -9.69
N GLU A 111 -6.81 -5.74 -8.84
CA GLU A 111 -7.31 -6.41 -7.63
C GLU A 111 -8.08 -7.69 -8.00
N TYR A 112 -8.03 -8.71 -7.14
CA TYR A 112 -8.81 -9.94 -7.32
C TYR A 112 -9.54 -10.26 -6.02
N ASP A 113 -10.78 -10.73 -6.16
CA ASP A 113 -11.50 -11.34 -5.05
C ASP A 113 -10.94 -12.72 -4.75
N PHE A 114 -10.56 -12.94 -3.50
CA PHE A 114 -10.11 -14.24 -3.04
C PHE A 114 -11.23 -14.91 -2.24
N PRO A 115 -11.74 -16.08 -2.69
CA PRO A 115 -12.87 -16.75 -2.03
C PRO A 115 -12.47 -17.39 -0.70
N SER A 116 -11.19 -17.31 -0.30
CA SER A 116 -10.71 -17.79 1.00
C SER A 116 -9.42 -17.08 1.40
N ILE A 117 -9.19 -16.99 2.72
CA ILE A 117 -7.94 -16.48 3.31
C ILE A 117 -6.71 -17.26 2.81
N GLY A 118 -6.81 -18.58 2.65
CA GLY A 118 -5.70 -19.40 2.14
C GLY A 118 -5.24 -18.98 0.75
N LYS A 119 -6.17 -18.65 -0.16
CA LYS A 119 -5.82 -18.14 -1.50
C LYS A 119 -5.22 -16.74 -1.46
N LEU A 120 -5.63 -15.89 -0.50
CA LEU A 120 -5.04 -14.58 -0.27
C LEU A 120 -3.56 -14.70 0.18
N ILE A 121 -3.28 -15.60 1.13
CA ILE A 121 -1.93 -15.82 1.66
C ILE A 121 -1.00 -16.41 0.60
N ILE A 122 -1.45 -17.45 -0.10
CA ILE A 122 -0.69 -18.06 -1.21
C ILE A 122 -0.34 -16.99 -2.24
N PHE A 123 -1.33 -16.16 -2.61
CA PHE A 123 -1.08 -15.06 -3.51
C PHE A 123 0.02 -14.15 -2.96
N HIS A 124 -0.08 -13.72 -1.70
CA HIS A 124 0.91 -12.84 -1.08
C HIS A 124 2.34 -13.42 -1.01
N ILE A 125 2.49 -14.69 -0.59
CA ILE A 125 3.81 -15.36 -0.42
C ILE A 125 4.61 -15.40 -1.73
N TYR A 126 3.97 -15.54 -2.89
CA TYR A 126 4.69 -15.58 -4.17
C TYR A 126 5.18 -14.20 -4.66
N PHE A 127 4.85 -13.11 -3.97
CA PHE A 127 5.24 -11.74 -4.37
C PHE A 127 6.09 -10.99 -3.33
N THR A 128 6.50 -11.65 -2.24
CA THR A 128 7.40 -11.13 -1.20
C THR A 128 8.66 -11.96 -1.09
#